data_AF-A0A932YT21-F1
#
_entry.id   AF-A0A932YT21-F1
#
_cell.length_a   1.000
_cell.length_b   1.000
_cell.length_c   1.000
_cell.angle_alpha   90.00
_cell.angle_beta   90.00
_cell.angle_gamma   90.00
#
_symmetry.space_group_name_H-M   'P 1'
#
loop_
_entity.id
_entity.type
_entity.pdbx_description
1 polymer ?
#
loop_
_entity_poly.entity_id
_entity_poly.type
_entity_poly.pdbx_seq_one_letter_code
_entity_poly.pdbx_strand_id
1 'polypeptide(L)' 'MKLKDLKNKSILILGFGKEGKDTLRFFKKLFPKKKIGIADRKFDEHYLEKLKDYDVIVKSPGIPFKILPKSSFSKI' A
#
# COMPACT_ATOMS: atom_id res chain seq x y z
N MET A 1 -2.69 0.45 -17.07
CA MET A 1 -3.07 1.73 -16.41
C MET A 1 -1.87 2.66 -16.42
N LYS A 2 -2.05 3.94 -16.74
CA LYS A 2 -0.98 4.96 -16.71
C LYS A 2 -1.10 5.79 -15.42
N LEU A 3 0.01 6.41 -15.00
CA LEU A 3 0.05 7.21 -13.77
C LEU A 3 -0.90 8.42 -13.81
N LYS A 4 -1.12 8.99 -15.00
CA LYS A 4 -2.08 10.08 -15.22
C LYS A 4 -3.53 9.67 -14.90
N ASP A 5 -3.85 8.39 -15.05
CA ASP A 5 -5.20 7.86 -14.83
C ASP A 5 -5.55 7.83 -13.32
N LEU A 6 -4.54 7.95 -12.45
CA LEU A 6 -4.69 7.97 -10.99
C LEU A 6 -5.03 9.36 -10.42
N LYS A 7 -4.85 10.43 -11.20
CA LYS A 7 -5.00 11.81 -10.72
C LYS A 7 -6.39 12.04 -10.10
N ASN A 8 -7.43 11.54 -10.77
CA ASN A 8 -8.83 11.76 -10.39
C ASN A 8 -9.47 10.59 -9.63
N LYS A 9 -8.75 9.48 -9.42
CA LYS A 9 -9.26 8.29 -8.74
C LYS A 9 -9.00 8.31 -7.24
N SER A 10 -9.92 7.85 -6.41
CA SER A 10 -9.63 7.61 -4.99
C SER A 10 -8.68 6.42 -4.84
N ILE A 11 -7.64 6.56 -4.01
CA ILE A 11 -6.58 5.55 -3.85
C ILE A 11 -6.53 5.09 -2.39
N LEU A 12 -6.57 3.78 -2.18
CA LEU A 12 -6.38 3.13 -0.89
C LEU A 12 -5.09 2.31 -0.92
N ILE A 13 -4.22 2.50 0.06
CA ILE A 13 -3.07 1.61 0.30
C ILE A 13 -3.52 0.52 1.28
N LEU A 14 -3.44 -0.74 0.83
CA LEU A 14 -3.81 -1.92 1.61
C LEU A 14 -2.54 -2.60 2.15
N GLY A 15 -2.33 -2.46 3.46
CA GLY A 15 -1.09 -2.80 4.15
C GLY A 15 -0.22 -1.56 4.38
N PHE A 16 0.29 -1.38 5.60
CA PHE A 16 1.05 -0.19 6.01
C PHE A 16 2.34 -0.52 6.77
N GLY A 17 3.01 -1.58 6.32
CA GLY A 17 4.40 -1.90 6.66
C GLY A 17 5.40 -0.96 5.98
N LYS A 18 6.64 -1.44 5.75
CA LYS A 18 7.69 -0.65 5.09
C LYS A 18 7.29 -0.22 3.66
N GLU A 19 6.82 -1.17 2.86
CA GLU A 19 6.38 -0.93 1.48
C GLU A 19 5.17 0.02 1.38
N GLY A 20 4.19 -0.13 2.28
CA GLY A 20 3.02 0.76 2.31
C GLY A 20 3.38 2.21 2.64
N LYS A 21 4.33 2.43 3.56
CA LYS A 21 4.87 3.77 3.87
C LYS A 21 5.62 4.39 2.69
N ASP A 22 6.44 3.61 2.00
CA ASP A 22 7.16 4.08 0.80
C ASP A 22 6.18 4.40 -0.33
N THR A 23 5.13 3.59 -0.50
CA THR A 23 4.03 3.84 -1.44
C THR A 23 3.31 5.16 -1.14
N LEU A 24 3.01 5.43 0.13
CA LEU A 24 2.44 6.71 0.55
C LEU A 24 3.37 7.88 0.20
N ARG A 25 4.67 7.76 0.51
CA ARG A 25 5.67 8.79 0.19
C ARG A 25 5.75 9.05 -1.31
N PHE A 26 5.70 8.00 -2.13
CA PHE A 26 5.65 8.13 -3.60
C PHE A 26 4.41 8.89 -4.05
N PHE A 27 3.22 8.52 -3.59
CA PHE A 27 1.98 9.23 -3.97
C PHE A 27 1.94 10.66 -3.46
N LYS A 28 2.50 10.97 -2.28
CA LYS A 28 2.57 12.34 -1.77
C LYS A 28 3.52 13.23 -2.58
N LYS A 29 4.59 12.67 -3.17
CA LYS A 29 5.44 13.42 -4.11
C LYS A 29 4.71 13.74 -5.41
N LEU A 30 3.93 12.80 -5.94
CA LEU A 30 3.21 12.95 -7.21
C LEU A 30 1.93 13.79 -7.07
N PHE A 31 1.22 13.61 -5.97
CA PHE A 31 -0.08 14.23 -5.70
C PHE A 31 -0.10 14.84 -4.29
N PRO A 32 0.64 15.94 -4.02
CA PRO A 32 0.84 16.48 -2.67
C PRO A 32 -0.46 16.78 -1.91
N LYS A 33 -1.45 17.31 -2.61
CA LYS A 33 -2.76 17.70 -2.05
C LYS A 33 -3.76 16.55 -1.97
N LYS A 34 -3.47 15.39 -2.60
CA LYS A 34 -4.42 14.28 -2.67
C LYS A 34 -4.47 13.54 -1.34
N LYS A 35 -5.69 13.27 -0.87
CA LYS A 35 -5.92 12.35 0.26
C LYS A 35 -5.75 10.93 -0.25
N ILE A 36 -4.92 10.16 0.45
CA ILE A 36 -4.65 8.74 0.16
C ILE A 36 -5.15 7.97 1.36
N GLY A 37 -6.05 7.02 1.12
CA GLY A 37 -6.54 6.12 2.17
C GLY A 37 -5.46 5.14 2.59
N ILE A 38 -5.52 4.71 3.84
CA ILE A 38 -4.67 3.64 4.37
C ILE A 38 -5.59 2.65 5.09
N ALA A 39 -5.49 1.38 4.73
CA ALA A 39 -6.18 0.28 5.39
C ALA A 39 -5.15 -0.79 5.79
N ASP A 40 -5.05 -1.05 7.09
CA ASP A 40 -4.20 -2.11 7.64
C ASP A 40 -4.90 -2.71 8.85
N ARG A 41 -4.81 -4.04 9.00
CA ARG A 41 -5.39 -4.79 10.11
C ARG A 41 -4.89 -4.28 11.47
N LYS A 42 -3.67 -3.74 11.54
CA LYS A 42 -3.11 -3.17 12.78
C LYS A 42 -3.89 -1.95 13.27
N PHE A 43 -4.58 -1.24 12.39
CA PHE A 43 -5.32 -0.03 12.73
C PHE A 43 -6.82 -0.26 12.93
N ASP A 44 -7.35 -1.32 12.31
CA ASP A 44 -8.77 -1.59 12.24
C ASP A 44 -8.98 -3.07 11.85
N GLU A 45 -9.73 -3.82 12.65
CA GLU A 45 -10.05 -5.22 12.34
C GLU A 45 -10.99 -5.34 11.13
N HIS A 46 -11.78 -4.30 10.87
CA HIS A 46 -12.71 -4.17 9.75
C HIS A 46 -12.10 -3.42 8.56
N TYR A 47 -10.77 -3.33 8.47
CA TYR A 47 -10.05 -2.57 7.43
C TYR A 47 -10.46 -2.93 5.99
N LEU A 48 -10.93 -4.15 5.75
CA LEU A 48 -11.39 -4.61 4.44
C LEU A 48 -12.72 -3.98 4.01
N GLU A 49 -13.53 -3.49 4.95
CA GLU A 49 -14.79 -2.82 4.62
C GLU A 49 -14.57 -1.51 3.85
N LYS A 50 -13.42 -0.87 4.06
CA LYS A 50 -13.01 0.37 3.38
C LYS A 50 -12.67 0.17 1.91
N LEU A 51 -12.47 -1.07 1.45
CA LEU A 51 -12.08 -1.34 0.06
C LEU A 51 -13.13 -0.82 -0.95
N LYS A 52 -14.41 -0.86 -0.57
CA LYS A 52 -15.54 -0.45 -1.43
C LYS A 52 -15.62 1.06 -1.70
N ASP A 53 -14.94 1.87 -0.89
CA ASP A 53 -15.01 3.34 -0.96
C ASP A 53 -13.98 3.94 -1.92
N TYR A 54 -13.15 3.09 -2.57
CA TYR A 54 -12.02 3.53 -3.37
C TYR A 54 -11.99 2.93 -4.77
N ASP A 55 -11.58 3.74 -5.75
CA ASP A 55 -11.46 3.34 -7.15
C ASP A 55 -10.27 2.41 -7.40
N VAL A 56 -9.18 2.60 -6.63
CA VAL A 56 -7.91 1.88 -6.81
C VAL A 56 -7.38 1.43 -5.47
N ILE A 57 -7.07 0.15 -5.37
CA ILE A 57 -6.41 -0.46 -4.22
C ILE A 57 -4.96 -0.77 -4.60
N VAL A 58 -4.01 -0.23 -3.86
CA VAL A 58 -2.59 -0.56 -3.96
C VAL A 58 -2.24 -1.49 -2.82
N LYS A 59 -2.13 -2.78 -3.13
CA LYS A 59 -1.72 -3.80 -2.16
C LYS A 59 -0.20 -3.72 -1.96
N SER A 60 0.26 -3.61 -0.72
CA SER A 60 1.67 -3.72 -0.35
C SER A 60 1.90 -4.97 0.51
N PRO A 61 1.90 -6.17 -0.09
CA PRO A 61 2.06 -7.41 0.65
C PRO A 61 3.52 -7.56 1.07
N GLY A 62 3.81 -7.26 2.34
CA GLY A 62 5.13 -7.58 2.88
C GLY A 62 5.36 -9.09 2.90
N ILE A 63 6.55 -9.53 2.53
CA ILE A 63 6.98 -10.94 2.68
C ILE A 63 7.64 -11.08 4.05
N PRO A 64 7.06 -11.85 4.99
CA PRO A 64 7.72 -12.09 6.27
C PRO A 64 9.06 -12.79 6.07
N PHE A 65 10.15 -12.27 6.64
CA PHE A 65 11.46 -12.92 6.55
C PHE A 65 11.43 -14.37 7.06
N LYS A 66 10.58 -14.67 8.04
CA LYS A 66 10.43 -16.02 8.63
C LYS A 66 10.00 -17.09 7.61
N ILE A 67 9.36 -16.70 6.51
CA ILE A 67 8.90 -17.66 5.48
C ILE A 67 9.89 -17.79 4.31
N LEU A 68 10.99 -17.01 4.32
CA LEU A 68 12.01 -17.10 3.29
C LEU A 68 12.95 -18.29 3.55
N PRO A 69 13.38 -19.02 2.51
CA PRO A 69 14.34 -20.11 2.67
C PRO A 69 15.70 -19.57 3.13
N LYS A 70 16.48 -20.41 3.85
CA LYS A 70 17.80 -20.04 4.37
C LYS A 70 18.76 -19.52 3.28
N SER A 71 18.62 -20.03 2.05
CA SER A 71 19.39 -19.60 0.87
C SER A 71 19.11 -18.16 0.42
N SER A 72 18.00 -17.55 0.82
CA SER A 72 17.68 -16.15 0.51
C SER A 72 18.47 -15.16 1.36
N PHE A 73 18.97 -15.57 2.53
CA PHE A 73 19.71 -14.68 3.44
C PHE A 73 21.18 -14.53 3.07
N SER A 74 21.73 -15.39 2.22
CA SER A 74 23.12 -15.29 1.75
C SER A 74 23.30 -14.30 0.59
N LYS A 75 22.22 -13.70 0.10
CA LYS A 75 22.18 -12.76 -1.04
C LYS A 75 21.84 -11.32 -0.65
N ILE A 76 21.70 -11.06 0.64
CA ILE A 76 21.40 -9.77 1.25
C ILE A 76 22.64 -9.35 2.03
#